data_AF-A0A4U0H2J1-F1
#
_entry.id   AF-A0A4U0H2J1-F1
#
_cell.length_a   1.000
_cell.length_b   1.000
_cell.length_c   1.000
_cell.angle_alpha   90.00
_cell.angle_beta   90.00
_cell.angle_gamma   90.00
#
_symmetry.space_group_name_H-M   'P 1'
#
loop_
_entity.id
_entity.type
_entity.pdbx_description
1 polymer ?
#
loop_
_entity_poly.entity_id
_entity_poly.type
_entity_poly.pdbx_seq_one_letter_code
_entity_poly.pdbx_strand_id
1 'polypeptide(L)'
;MKKLLYLFLLLGLSLSSCKKEDSNKNAIDNSIEYNGKVYSLEFLTSEMSKRLEVSQDSLIFHPDIKAFTVLDYPETKWYLSRIIKDK
;
A
#
# COMPACT_ATOMS: atom_id res chain seq x y z
N MET A 1 -25.27 1.97 52.08
CA MET A 1 -25.11 2.61 50.75
C MET A 1 -24.00 1.90 49.98
N LYS A 2 -24.37 0.93 49.11
CA LYS A 2 -23.44 0.18 48.24
C LYS A 2 -24.19 -0.20 46.96
N LYS A 3 -24.41 0.77 46.07
CA LYS A 3 -25.00 0.55 44.74
C LYS A 3 -24.47 1.61 43.76
N LEU A 4 -23.21 1.50 43.33
CA LEU A 4 -22.67 2.38 42.28
C LEU A 4 -21.36 1.88 41.63
N LEU A 5 -21.22 0.56 41.43
CA LEU A 5 -20.04 -0.02 40.78
C LEU A 5 -20.41 -1.02 39.67
N TYR A 6 -21.37 -0.65 38.81
CA TYR A 6 -21.74 -1.48 37.64
C TYR A 6 -21.97 -0.68 36.35
N LEU A 7 -21.43 0.53 36.21
CA LEU A 7 -21.73 1.40 35.06
C LEU A 7 -20.57 1.60 34.06
N PHE A 8 -19.46 0.86 34.20
CA PHE A 8 -18.30 0.97 33.28
C PHE A 8 -18.11 -0.21 32.32
N LEU A 9 -19.07 -1.14 32.25
CA LEU A 9 -18.95 -2.35 31.41
C LEU A 9 -19.67 -2.25 30.05
N LEU A 10 -20.11 -1.06 29.64
CA LEU A 10 -21.03 -0.86 28.51
C LEU A 10 -20.52 0.04 27.37
N LEU A 11 -19.27 0.50 27.41
CA LEU A 11 -18.74 1.37 26.36
C LEU A 11 -17.32 0.95 26.00
N GLY A 12 -17.13 0.36 24.81
CA GLY A 12 -15.79 0.36 24.20
C GLY A 12 -15.39 -0.81 23.32
N LEU A 13 -16.25 -1.79 23.03
CA LEU A 13 -15.97 -2.77 21.97
C LEU A 13 -16.98 -2.61 20.82
N SER A 14 -17.09 -1.39 20.30
CA SER A 14 -17.40 -1.21 18.88
C SER A 14 -16.17 -1.68 18.10
N LEU A 15 -16.01 -3.01 18.03
CA LEU A 15 -15.23 -3.64 16.98
C LEU A 15 -15.91 -3.21 15.68
N SER A 16 -15.32 -2.19 15.06
CA SER A 16 -15.61 -1.83 13.68
C SER A 16 -15.30 -3.06 12.85
N SER A 17 -16.33 -3.91 12.66
CA SER A 17 -16.30 -5.02 11.73
C SER A 17 -16.22 -4.38 10.36
N CYS A 18 -15.00 -4.14 9.91
CA CYS A 18 -14.70 -3.73 8.55
C CYS A 18 -14.96 -4.96 7.67
N LYS A 19 -16.25 -5.16 7.37
CA LYS A 19 -16.71 -6.14 6.39
C LYS A 19 -16.37 -5.55 5.02
N LYS A 20 -15.18 -5.86 4.49
CA LYS A 20 -14.92 -5.71 3.05
C LYS A 20 -15.37 -6.99 2.37
N GLU A 21 -16.68 -7.04 2.13
CA GLU A 21 -17.29 -7.97 1.20
C GLU A 21 -17.23 -7.34 -0.19
N ASP A 22 -16.81 -8.18 -1.14
CA ASP A 22 -16.93 -8.04 -2.59
C ASP A 22 -16.29 -6.84 -3.28
N SER A 23 -15.12 -7.09 -3.87
CA SER A 23 -14.70 -6.37 -5.06
C SER A 23 -14.30 -7.37 -6.13
N ASN A 24 -15.30 -7.72 -6.92
CA ASN A 24 -15.27 -7.61 -8.37
C ASN A 24 -14.03 -8.25 -9.03
N LYS A 25 -14.17 -9.53 -9.33
CA LYS A 25 -13.40 -10.21 -10.38
C LYS A 25 -13.53 -9.38 -11.67
N ASN A 26 -12.42 -8.81 -12.17
CA ASN A 26 -12.23 -8.07 -13.44
C ASN A 26 -11.88 -6.57 -13.35
N ALA A 27 -11.19 -6.12 -12.30
CA ALA A 27 -10.28 -4.98 -12.45
C ALA A 27 -8.85 -5.54 -12.50
N ILE A 28 -8.08 -5.22 -13.53
CA ILE A 28 -6.63 -5.35 -13.47
C ILE A 28 -6.23 -4.50 -12.28
N ASP A 29 -5.90 -5.16 -11.17
CA ASP A 29 -5.77 -4.52 -9.88
C ASP A 29 -4.51 -3.66 -9.92
N ASN A 30 -4.66 -2.38 -10.26
CA ASN A 30 -3.60 -1.35 -10.28
C ASN A 30 -3.14 -0.99 -8.85
N SER A 31 -3.30 -1.92 -7.92
CA SER A 31 -3.04 -1.79 -6.50
C SER A 31 -1.97 -2.79 -6.10
N ILE A 32 -1.00 -2.34 -5.31
CA ILE A 32 0.09 -3.15 -4.81
C ILE A 32 -0.01 -3.15 -3.29
N GLU A 33 -0.21 -4.34 -2.73
CA GLU A 33 -0.05 -4.54 -1.30
C GLU A 33 1.45 -4.65 -0.95
N TYR A 34 1.89 -3.83 0.00
CA TYR A 34 3.24 -3.84 0.54
C TYR A 34 3.20 -3.51 2.03
N ASN A 35 3.72 -4.42 2.87
CA ASN A 35 3.69 -4.31 4.33
C ASN A 35 2.29 -4.03 4.92
N GLY A 36 1.25 -4.72 4.44
CA GLY A 36 -0.13 -4.57 4.91
C GLY A 36 -0.80 -3.23 4.54
N LYS A 37 -0.16 -2.43 3.70
CA LYS A 37 -0.72 -1.20 3.11
C LYS A 37 -0.92 -1.41 1.62
N VAL A 38 -2.01 -0.87 1.10
CA VAL A 38 -2.34 -0.92 -0.33
C VAL A 38 -1.97 0.43 -0.95
N TYR A 39 -1.15 0.37 -2.00
CA TYR A 39 -0.70 1.54 -2.76
C TYR A 39 -1.20 1.43 -4.19
N SER A 40 -1.56 2.54 -4.84
CA SER A 40 -1.76 2.52 -6.29
C SER A 40 -0.43 2.42 -7.02
N LEU A 41 -0.39 1.67 -8.13
CA LEU A 41 0.78 1.59 -8.99
C LEU A 41 1.15 2.97 -9.52
N GLU A 42 0.17 3.79 -9.91
CA GLU A 42 0.38 5.18 -10.34
C GLU A 42 1.15 6.01 -9.30
N PHE A 43 0.75 5.91 -8.03
CA PHE A 43 1.45 6.60 -6.93
C PHE A 43 2.89 6.10 -6.81
N LEU A 44 3.10 4.79 -6.83
CA LEU A 44 4.44 4.21 -6.69
C LEU A 44 5.35 4.56 -7.87
N THR A 45 4.82 4.53 -9.09
CA THR A 45 5.53 4.94 -10.31
C THR A 45 5.89 6.42 -10.25
N SER A 46 4.96 7.29 -9.85
CA SER A 46 5.19 8.73 -9.70
C SER A 46 6.26 9.05 -8.64
N GLU A 47 6.23 8.38 -7.48
CA GLU A 47 7.25 8.59 -6.46
C GLU A 47 8.62 8.02 -6.88
N MET A 48 8.65 6.90 -7.61
CA MET A 48 9.89 6.34 -8.16
C MET A 48 10.49 7.26 -9.22
N SER A 49 9.67 7.78 -10.13
CA SER A 49 10.11 8.63 -11.24
C SER A 49 10.75 9.91 -10.71
N LYS A 50 10.15 10.53 -9.68
CA LYS A 50 10.72 11.72 -9.01
C LYS A 50 12.05 11.42 -8.33
N ARG A 51 12.20 10.26 -7.70
CA ARG A 51 13.42 9.88 -6.97
C ARG A 51 14.58 9.55 -7.90
N LEU A 52 14.29 8.96 -9.06
CA LEU A 52 15.29 8.57 -10.04
C LEU A 52 15.54 9.64 -11.11
N GLU A 53 14.74 10.72 -11.11
CA GLU A 53 14.77 11.78 -12.11
C GLU A 53 14.58 11.26 -13.56
N VAL A 54 13.69 10.28 -13.72
CA VAL A 54 13.35 9.66 -15.01
C VAL A 54 11.88 9.84 -15.37
N SER A 55 11.52 9.66 -16.64
CA SER A 55 10.12 9.65 -17.07
C SER A 55 9.37 8.45 -16.48
N GLN A 56 8.08 8.61 -16.15
CA GLN A 56 7.24 7.49 -15.73
C GLN A 56 7.16 6.40 -16.79
N ASP A 57 7.15 6.76 -18.08
CA ASP A 57 7.10 5.82 -19.20
C ASP A 57 8.37 4.97 -19.32
N SER A 58 9.46 5.40 -18.71
CA SER A 58 10.72 4.65 -18.68
C SER A 58 10.76 3.57 -17.59
N LEU A 59 9.76 3.54 -16.70
CA LEU A 59 9.73 2.63 -15.57
C LEU A 59 8.91 1.38 -15.89
N ILE A 60 9.50 0.22 -15.65
CA ILE A 60 8.82 -1.07 -15.71
C ILE A 60 8.69 -1.61 -14.29
N PHE A 61 7.45 -1.89 -13.86
CA PHE A 61 7.18 -2.49 -12.56
C PHE A 61 7.19 -4.02 -12.65
N HIS A 62 7.91 -4.66 -11.72
CA HIS A 62 8.01 -6.11 -11.56
C HIS A 62 7.28 -6.54 -10.29
N PRO A 63 6.02 -7.02 -10.39
CA PRO A 63 5.17 -7.31 -9.23
C PRO A 63 5.70 -8.46 -8.36
N ASP A 64 6.41 -9.43 -8.95
CA ASP A 64 6.91 -10.62 -8.26
C ASP A 64 7.99 -10.29 -7.24
N ILE A 65 8.82 -9.30 -7.56
CA ILE A 65 9.95 -8.85 -6.72
C ILE A 65 9.72 -7.47 -6.10
N LYS A 66 8.55 -6.86 -6.35
CA LYS A 66 8.17 -5.53 -5.86
C LYS A 66 9.27 -4.48 -6.14
N ALA A 67 9.71 -4.41 -7.39
CA ALA A 67 10.78 -3.52 -7.83
C ALA A 67 10.47 -2.87 -9.18
N PHE A 68 11.13 -1.76 -9.46
CA PHE A 68 11.14 -1.10 -10.77
C PHE A 68 12.48 -1.28 -11.46
N THR A 69 12.47 -1.36 -12.79
CA THR A 69 13.65 -1.19 -13.65
C THR A 69 13.43 0.04 -14.54
N VAL A 70 14.51 0.73 -14.87
CA VAL A 70 14.48 1.81 -15.87
C VAL A 70 14.86 1.20 -17.22
N LEU A 71 14.13 1.53 -18.29
CA LEU A 71 14.38 1.01 -19.66
C LEU A 71 15.84 1.17 -20.08
N ASP A 72 16.46 2.32 -19.77
CA ASP A 72 17.85 2.62 -20.11
C ASP A 72 18.87 1.84 -19.26
N TYR A 73 18.44 1.26 -18.13
CA TYR A 73 19.28 0.54 -17.17
C TYR A 73 18.61 -0.76 -16.69
N PRO A 74 18.33 -1.73 -17.59
CA PRO A 74 17.48 -2.89 -17.30
C PRO A 74 18.06 -3.84 -16.24
N GLU A 75 19.38 -3.84 -16.07
CA GLU A 75 20.08 -4.64 -15.05
C GLU A 75 19.91 -4.08 -13.63
N THR A 76 19.51 -2.80 -13.50
CA THR A 76 19.38 -2.13 -12.20
C THR A 76 17.97 -2.22 -11.66
N LYS A 77 17.82 -2.79 -10.46
CA LYS A 77 16.54 -2.96 -9.77
C LYS A 77 16.37 -1.99 -8.61
N TRP A 78 15.25 -1.28 -8.60
CA TRP A 78 14.88 -0.29 -7.59
C TRP A 78 13.68 -0.79 -6.79
N TYR A 79 13.92 -1.27 -5.57
CA TYR A 79 12.90 -1.88 -4.73
C TYR A 79 11.96 -0.84 -4.10
N LEU A 80 10.67 -1.20 -3.95
CA LEU A 80 9.66 -0.38 -3.27
C LEU A 80 10.05 0.00 -1.83
N SER A 81 10.83 -0.85 -1.16
CA SER A 81 11.37 -0.61 0.19
C SER A 81 12.16 0.70 0.30
N ARG A 82 12.76 1.20 -0.80
CA ARG A 82 13.50 2.46 -0.83
C ARG A 82 12.59 3.68 -0.93
N ILE A 83 11.37 3.54 -1.41
CA ILE A 83 10.40 4.64 -1.52
C ILE A 83 9.60 4.76 -0.23
N ILE A 84 9.14 3.62 0.28
CA ILE A 84 8.13 3.56 1.34
C ILE A 84 8.75 3.78 2.73
N LYS A 85 10.06 3.58 2.91
CA LYS A 85 10.74 3.77 4.21
C LYS A 85 10.95 5.23 4.61
N ASP A 86 10.92 6.18 3.67
CA ASP A 86 11.24 7.59 3.97
C ASP A 86 10.00 8.47 4.28
N LYS A 87 8.85 7.87 4.59
CA LYS A 87 7.64 8.58 5.05
C LYS A 87 7.17 7.99 6.37
#